data_AF-A0A7X7KCK9-F1
#
_entry.id   AF-A0A7X7KCK9-F1
#
_cell.length_a   1.000
_cell.length_b   1.000
_cell.length_c   1.000
_cell.angle_alpha   90.00
_cell.angle_beta   90.00
_cell.angle_gamma   90.00
#
_symmetry.space_group_name_H-M   'P 1'
#
loop_
_entity.id
_entity.type
_entity.pdbx_description
1 polymer ?
#
loop_
_entity_poly.entity_id
_entity_poly.type
_entity_poly.pdbx_seq_one_letter_code
_entity_poly.pdbx_strand_id
1 'polypeptide(L)'
;MNGKRLLLVEGKDDKHIVYHLAKHHSIPDVFDVEECDNDNQLLTSIPVRFKGSEIERLAVILDADQGVSQRWDQLSHLLGNVPGVSFPRTPNPQGTIIHTPDSPLFGVWLMPNNSIPGMMEDFLSFLVPDDDPLLPQVDEFLRNIPDNIRRFPDKHLSKARIHSWLAIQKEPGKRLGTAITARYLDASLDVVKPFVKWLRAVLVD
;
A
#
# COMPACT_ATOMS: atom_id res chain seq x y z
N MET A 1 27.01 5.69 -11.60
CA MET A 1 25.57 5.70 -11.95
C MET A 1 24.85 5.21 -10.72
N ASN A 2 23.88 5.96 -10.18
CA ASN A 2 23.09 5.46 -9.06
C ASN A 2 22.30 4.23 -9.52
N GLY A 3 22.18 3.21 -8.68
CA GLY A 3 21.46 2.01 -9.07
C GLY A 3 19.95 2.27 -9.14
N LYS A 4 19.23 1.38 -9.80
CA LYS A 4 17.79 1.46 -9.98
C LYS A 4 17.09 1.40 -8.61
N ARG A 5 16.07 2.23 -8.44
CA ARG A 5 15.21 2.27 -7.26
C ARG A 5 13.82 1.87 -7.68
N LEU A 6 13.25 0.86 -7.04
CA LEU A 6 12.03 0.21 -7.49
C LEU A 6 11.08 -0.02 -6.33
N LEU A 7 9.82 0.38 -6.51
CA LEU A 7 8.71 0.03 -5.64
C LEU A 7 7.79 -0.94 -6.38
N LEU A 8 7.54 -2.10 -5.78
CA LEU A 8 6.56 -3.07 -6.25
C LEU A 8 5.22 -2.87 -5.52
N VAL A 9 4.13 -2.90 -6.27
CA VAL A 9 2.76 -2.81 -5.75
C VAL A 9 1.88 -3.87 -6.40
N GLU A 10 0.78 -4.26 -5.76
CA GLU A 10 -0.04 -5.38 -6.23
C GLU A 10 -0.77 -5.01 -7.53
N GLY A 11 -1.47 -3.88 -7.55
CA GLY A 11 -2.34 -3.49 -8.64
C GLY A 11 -2.00 -2.13 -9.28
N LYS A 12 -2.61 -1.91 -10.45
CA LYS A 12 -2.52 -0.65 -11.18
C LYS A 12 -3.10 0.54 -10.41
N ASP A 13 -4.18 0.33 -9.66
CA ASP A 13 -4.78 1.39 -8.85
C ASP A 13 -3.85 1.80 -7.70
N ASP A 14 -3.17 0.84 -7.06
CA ASP A 14 -2.17 1.08 -6.01
C ASP A 14 -1.02 1.95 -6.51
N LYS A 15 -0.51 1.63 -7.71
CA LYS A 15 0.51 2.44 -8.39
C LYS A 15 0.08 3.89 -8.55
N HIS A 16 -1.15 4.10 -9.03
CA HIS A 16 -1.69 5.45 -9.18
C HIS A 16 -1.85 6.16 -7.83
N ILE A 17 -2.31 5.47 -6.79
CA ILE A 17 -2.45 6.01 -5.44
C ILE A 17 -1.09 6.45 -4.89
N VAL A 18 -0.07 5.59 -4.98
CA VAL A 18 1.29 5.92 -4.52
C VAL A 18 1.84 7.12 -5.29
N TYR A 19 1.67 7.18 -6.61
CA TYR A 19 2.09 8.33 -7.41
C TYR A 19 1.44 9.64 -6.92
N HIS A 20 0.14 9.62 -6.66
CA HIS A 20 -0.58 10.80 -6.19
C HIS A 20 -0.18 11.20 -4.76
N LEU A 21 0.08 10.25 -3.86
CA LEU A 21 0.62 10.51 -2.52
C LEU A 21 2.03 11.10 -2.58
N ALA A 22 2.93 10.48 -3.35
CA ALA A 22 4.30 10.96 -3.52
C ALA A 22 4.31 12.39 -4.05
N LYS A 23 3.49 12.69 -5.06
CA LYS A 23 3.33 14.04 -5.61
C LYS A 23 2.78 15.02 -4.58
N HIS A 24 1.75 14.64 -3.81
CA HIS A 24 1.17 15.49 -2.77
C HIS A 24 2.21 15.87 -1.70
N HIS A 25 3.04 14.92 -1.29
CA HIS A 25 4.09 15.11 -0.27
C HIS A 25 5.44 15.58 -0.83
N SER A 26 5.51 15.95 -2.11
CA SER A 26 6.74 16.42 -2.77
C SER A 26 7.91 15.43 -2.64
N ILE A 27 7.62 14.13 -2.69
CA ILE A 27 8.66 13.08 -2.76
C ILE A 27 9.30 13.15 -4.15
N PRO A 28 10.64 13.22 -4.26
CA PRO A 28 11.34 13.26 -5.54
C PRO A 28 11.02 12.06 -6.45
N ASP A 29 10.85 12.33 -7.74
CA ASP A 29 10.64 11.32 -8.78
C ASP A 29 11.97 10.65 -9.17
N VAL A 30 12.47 9.80 -8.28
CA VAL A 30 13.79 9.12 -8.40
C VAL A 30 13.69 7.60 -8.33
N PHE A 31 12.47 7.04 -8.35
CA PHE A 31 12.21 5.61 -8.30
C PHE A 31 11.05 5.23 -9.20
N ASP A 32 11.09 4.02 -9.75
CA ASP A 32 10.00 3.47 -10.54
C ASP A 32 8.97 2.78 -9.64
N VAL A 33 7.70 2.81 -10.06
CA VAL A 33 6.63 2.00 -9.46
C VAL A 33 6.14 0.97 -10.48
N GLU A 34 6.27 -0.31 -10.16
CA GLU A 34 5.89 -1.45 -11.01
C GLU A 34 4.74 -2.23 -10.34
N GLU A 35 3.62 -2.35 -11.05
CA GLU A 35 2.50 -3.20 -10.66
C GLU A 35 2.76 -4.68 -11.02
N CYS A 36 2.34 -5.61 -10.17
CA CYS A 36 2.55 -7.05 -10.35
C CYS A 36 1.24 -7.83 -10.57
N ASP A 37 0.17 -7.17 -11.02
CA ASP A 37 -1.20 -7.69 -11.21
C ASP A 37 -1.92 -8.24 -9.96
N ASN A 38 -1.26 -9.01 -9.10
CA ASN A 38 -1.79 -9.58 -7.86
C ASN A 38 -0.68 -9.90 -6.83
N ASP A 39 -1.11 -10.17 -5.60
CA ASP A 39 -0.30 -10.61 -4.46
C ASP A 39 0.72 -11.72 -4.81
N ASN A 40 0.29 -12.79 -5.47
CA ASN A 40 1.11 -13.97 -5.74
C ASN A 40 2.22 -13.67 -6.75
N GLN A 41 1.90 -12.92 -7.80
CA GLN A 41 2.87 -12.46 -8.78
C GLN A 41 3.86 -11.47 -8.15
N LEU A 42 3.39 -10.56 -7.28
CA LEU A 42 4.27 -9.67 -6.53
C LEU A 42 5.26 -10.47 -5.70
N LEU A 43 4.77 -11.37 -4.84
CA LEU A 43 5.59 -12.22 -3.97
C LEU A 43 6.62 -13.05 -4.76
N THR A 44 6.23 -13.57 -5.93
CA THR A 44 7.12 -14.33 -6.81
C THR A 44 8.20 -13.45 -7.47
N SER A 45 7.91 -12.18 -7.72
CA SER A 45 8.86 -11.23 -8.30
C SER A 45 9.93 -10.74 -7.31
N ILE A 46 9.63 -10.73 -6.00
CA ILE A 46 10.53 -10.19 -4.96
C ILE A 46 11.92 -10.84 -5.02
N PRO A 47 12.08 -12.19 -4.97
CA PRO A 47 13.41 -12.79 -4.99
C PRO A 47 14.19 -12.51 -6.28
N VAL A 48 13.49 -12.35 -7.40
CA VAL A 48 14.09 -12.05 -8.70
C VAL A 48 14.63 -10.63 -8.72
N ARG A 49 13.83 -9.64 -8.30
CA ARG A 49 14.23 -8.23 -8.23
C ARG A 49 15.29 -8.02 -7.15
N PHE A 50 15.18 -8.69 -6.01
CA PHE A 50 16.15 -8.59 -4.91
C PHE A 50 17.56 -9.05 -5.32
N LYS A 51 17.67 -10.03 -6.22
CA LYS A 51 18.95 -10.52 -6.74
C LYS A 51 19.46 -9.73 -7.97
N GLY A 52 18.68 -8.76 -8.46
CA GLY A 52 19.05 -7.95 -9.61
C GLY A 52 20.22 -7.02 -9.29
N SER A 53 21.33 -7.17 -10.00
CA SER A 53 22.56 -6.40 -9.77
C SER A 53 22.42 -4.89 -10.03
N GLU A 54 21.40 -4.50 -10.79
CA GLU A 54 21.10 -3.12 -11.14
C GLU A 54 20.23 -2.42 -10.09
N ILE A 55 19.62 -3.14 -9.14
CA ILE A 55 18.72 -2.58 -8.14
C ILE A 55 19.52 -2.22 -6.89
N GLU A 56 19.50 -0.95 -6.51
CA GLU A 56 20.12 -0.42 -5.28
C GLU A 56 19.12 -0.40 -4.12
N ARG A 57 17.86 -0.09 -4.43
CA ARG A 57 16.77 0.06 -3.46
C ARG A 57 15.53 -0.64 -3.98
N LEU A 58 15.02 -1.59 -3.21
CA LEU A 58 13.80 -2.32 -3.51
C LEU A 58 12.81 -2.09 -2.37
N ALA A 59 11.62 -1.62 -2.70
CA ALA A 59 10.53 -1.50 -1.75
C ALA A 59 9.33 -2.31 -2.23
N VAL A 60 8.53 -2.81 -1.29
CA VAL A 60 7.28 -3.51 -1.59
C VAL A 60 6.16 -2.96 -0.73
N ILE A 61 4.99 -2.79 -1.34
CA ILE A 61 3.72 -2.56 -0.64
C ILE A 61 2.85 -3.79 -0.91
N LEU A 62 2.35 -4.40 0.16
CA LEU A 62 1.52 -5.60 0.12
C LEU A 62 0.29 -5.41 1.00
N ASP A 63 -0.85 -5.89 0.56
CA ASP A 63 -2.04 -5.95 1.39
C ASP A 63 -1.84 -7.01 2.49
N ALA A 64 -2.19 -6.66 3.73
CA ALA A 64 -2.19 -7.63 4.82
C ALA A 64 -3.43 -8.53 4.78
N ASP A 65 -4.45 -8.17 4.00
CA ASP A 65 -5.73 -8.86 3.88
C ASP A 65 -6.33 -9.19 5.26
N GLN A 66 -6.17 -10.45 5.68
CA GLN A 66 -6.71 -11.00 6.93
C GLN A 66 -5.65 -11.18 8.02
N GLY A 67 -4.35 -10.94 7.74
CA GLY A 67 -3.29 -11.19 8.71
C GLY A 67 -1.92 -10.60 8.37
N VAL A 68 -1.53 -9.58 9.13
CA VAL A 68 -0.18 -8.97 9.09
C VAL A 68 0.92 -10.00 9.36
N SER A 69 0.76 -10.82 10.42
CA SER A 69 1.77 -11.82 10.80
C SER A 69 1.96 -12.85 9.68
N GLN A 70 0.87 -13.33 9.07
CA GLN A 70 0.95 -14.31 8.01
C GLN A 70 1.69 -13.76 6.78
N ARG A 71 1.37 -12.53 6.35
CA ARG A 71 2.05 -11.89 5.22
C ARG A 71 3.52 -11.60 5.54
N TRP A 72 3.82 -11.23 6.78
CA TRP A 72 5.20 -11.04 7.26
C TRP A 72 6.00 -12.35 7.26
N ASP A 73 5.41 -13.42 7.75
CA ASP A 73 6.03 -14.75 7.76
C ASP A 73 6.29 -15.23 6.32
N GLN A 74 5.35 -15.04 5.40
CA GLN A 74 5.56 -15.35 3.97
C GLN A 74 6.76 -14.60 3.39
N LEU A 75 6.87 -13.29 3.62
CA LEU A 75 7.99 -12.47 3.15
C LEU A 75 9.33 -12.90 3.73
N SER A 76 9.37 -13.12 5.05
CA SER A 76 10.60 -13.56 5.72
C SER A 76 11.04 -14.94 5.23
N HIS A 77 10.13 -15.86 4.91
CA HIS A 77 10.49 -17.15 4.30
C HIS A 77 11.02 -17.01 2.87
N LEU A 78 10.43 -16.12 2.06
CA LEU A 78 10.86 -15.90 0.66
C LEU A 78 12.31 -15.44 0.55
N LEU A 79 12.75 -14.58 1.47
CA LEU A 79 14.11 -14.02 1.48
C LEU A 79 15.00 -14.61 2.57
N GLY A 80 14.49 -15.51 3.43
CA GLY A 80 15.21 -16.04 4.60
C GLY A 80 16.42 -16.91 4.25
N ASN A 81 16.49 -17.42 3.02
CA ASN A 81 17.64 -18.17 2.52
C ASN A 81 18.68 -17.27 1.82
N VAL A 82 18.44 -15.97 1.71
CA VAL A 82 19.39 -15.04 1.08
C VAL A 82 20.46 -14.64 2.10
N PRO A 83 21.75 -14.89 1.83
CA PRO A 83 22.82 -14.56 2.75
C PRO A 83 22.82 -13.07 3.15
N GLY A 84 23.00 -12.80 4.45
CA GLY A 84 23.08 -11.43 4.98
C GLY A 84 21.73 -10.73 5.15
N VAL A 85 20.62 -11.34 4.75
CA VAL A 85 19.27 -10.82 5.00
C VAL A 85 18.76 -11.31 6.35
N SER A 86 18.32 -10.39 7.20
CA SER A 86 17.74 -10.71 8.50
C SER A 86 16.46 -9.90 8.71
N PHE A 87 15.35 -10.61 8.90
CA PHE A 87 14.05 -10.00 9.19
C PHE A 87 13.86 -9.86 10.71
N PRO A 88 13.30 -8.74 11.19
CA PRO A 88 12.79 -8.68 12.56
C PRO A 88 11.63 -9.67 12.75
N ARG A 89 11.39 -10.07 14.01
CA ARG A 89 10.30 -11.01 14.36
C ARG A 89 8.92 -10.51 13.94
N THR A 90 8.73 -9.20 13.91
CA THR A 90 7.48 -8.54 13.53
C THR A 90 7.80 -7.32 12.68
N PRO A 91 6.89 -6.87 11.79
CA PRO A 91 7.09 -5.64 11.04
C PRO A 91 7.18 -4.44 11.98
N ASN A 92 7.93 -3.42 11.57
CA ASN A 92 7.96 -2.14 12.25
C ASN A 92 6.67 -1.35 11.89
N PRO A 93 5.88 -0.88 12.87
CA PRO A 93 4.72 -0.02 12.61
C PRO A 93 5.02 1.23 11.77
N GLN A 94 6.25 1.75 11.84
CA GLN A 94 6.72 2.89 11.05
C GLN A 94 7.24 2.51 9.65
N GLY A 95 7.04 1.25 9.22
CA GLY A 95 7.58 0.68 8.01
C GLY A 95 8.93 0.00 8.26
N THR A 96 9.12 -1.19 7.69
CA THR A 96 10.35 -1.96 7.90
C THR A 96 11.35 -1.64 6.79
N ILE A 97 12.62 -1.45 7.17
CA ILE A 97 13.76 -1.32 6.27
C ILE A 97 14.82 -2.33 6.71
N ILE A 98 15.25 -3.18 5.80
CA ILE A 98 16.27 -4.21 6.00
C ILE A 98 17.52 -3.76 5.23
N HIS A 99 18.59 -3.54 5.98
CA HIS A 99 19.89 -3.19 5.43
C HIS A 99 20.69 -4.47 5.15
N THR A 100 21.30 -4.52 3.97
CA THR A 100 22.10 -5.66 3.52
C THR A 100 23.40 -5.17 2.89
N PRO A 101 24.56 -5.77 3.19
CA PRO A 101 25.84 -5.33 2.64
C PRO A 101 25.96 -5.48 1.12
N ASP A 102 25.54 -6.64 0.58
CA ASP A 102 25.76 -7.04 -0.82
C ASP A 102 24.44 -7.19 -1.61
N SER A 103 23.38 -6.54 -1.14
CA SER A 103 22.04 -6.64 -1.71
C SER A 103 21.34 -5.29 -1.59
N PRO A 104 20.29 -5.04 -2.39
CA PRO A 104 19.56 -3.78 -2.31
C PRO A 104 19.01 -3.54 -0.92
N LEU A 105 18.99 -2.26 -0.50
CA LEU A 105 18.23 -1.85 0.67
C LEU A 105 16.76 -2.22 0.43
N PHE A 106 16.19 -3.00 1.36
CA PHE A 106 14.88 -3.61 1.16
C PHE A 106 13.85 -3.07 2.14
N GLY A 107 12.85 -2.36 1.64
CA GLY A 107 11.74 -1.88 2.45
C GLY A 107 10.47 -2.70 2.26
N VAL A 108 9.74 -2.87 3.35
CA VAL A 108 8.42 -3.50 3.33
C VAL A 108 7.41 -2.59 4.03
N TRP A 109 6.29 -2.36 3.35
CA TRP A 109 5.08 -1.82 3.94
C TRP A 109 3.93 -2.80 3.76
N LEU A 110 3.28 -3.16 4.87
CA LEU A 110 2.05 -3.95 4.86
C LEU A 110 0.87 -3.01 5.05
N MET A 111 -0.09 -3.03 4.13
CA MET A 111 -1.29 -2.20 4.25
C MET A 111 -2.18 -2.69 5.41
N PRO A 112 -2.96 -1.77 6.01
CA PRO A 112 -2.96 -0.33 5.73
C PRO A 112 -1.86 0.42 6.50
N ASN A 113 -1.28 -0.15 7.57
CA ASN A 113 -0.39 0.57 8.50
C ASN A 113 0.67 -0.30 9.21
N ASN A 114 1.03 -1.44 8.64
CA ASN A 114 1.94 -2.46 9.20
C ASN A 114 1.46 -3.16 10.48
N SER A 115 0.29 -2.81 11.02
CA SER A 115 -0.12 -3.20 12.37
C SER A 115 -1.45 -3.94 12.41
N ILE A 116 -2.36 -3.63 11.49
CA ILE A 116 -3.67 -4.28 11.39
C ILE A 116 -3.84 -4.97 10.04
N PRO A 117 -4.70 -6.00 9.94
CA PRO A 117 -5.12 -6.55 8.66
C PRO A 117 -5.83 -5.48 7.82
N GLY A 118 -5.70 -5.59 6.50
CA GLY A 118 -6.42 -4.75 5.55
C GLY A 118 -5.66 -4.54 4.26
N MET A 119 -6.21 -3.65 3.44
CA MET A 119 -5.75 -3.36 2.09
C MET A 119 -5.56 -1.86 1.85
N MET A 120 -5.10 -1.50 0.66
CA MET A 120 -5.00 -0.12 0.21
C MET A 120 -6.31 0.67 0.42
N GLU A 121 -7.48 0.09 0.19
CA GLU A 121 -8.76 0.77 0.41
C GLU A 121 -9.06 1.08 1.88
N ASP A 122 -8.55 0.27 2.82
CA ASP A 122 -8.61 0.59 4.26
C ASP A 122 -7.70 1.77 4.59
N PHE A 123 -6.48 1.79 4.00
CA PHE A 123 -5.58 2.93 4.14
C PHE A 123 -6.25 4.21 3.63
N LEU A 124 -6.82 4.19 2.42
CA LEU A 124 -7.54 5.36 1.87
C LEU A 124 -8.74 5.78 2.71
N SER A 125 -9.40 4.84 3.39
CA SER A 125 -10.49 5.16 4.31
C SER A 125 -10.02 5.99 5.50
N PHE A 126 -8.74 5.89 5.92
CA PHE A 126 -8.18 6.76 6.95
C PHE A 126 -7.95 8.20 6.49
N LEU A 127 -8.02 8.45 5.18
CA LEU A 127 -7.86 9.78 4.59
C LEU A 127 -9.20 10.49 4.41
N VAL A 128 -10.32 9.83 4.71
CA VAL A 128 -11.62 10.51 4.74
C VAL A 128 -11.69 11.35 6.02
N PRO A 129 -12.05 12.64 5.96
CA PRO A 129 -12.18 13.48 7.16
C PRO A 129 -13.16 12.88 8.18
N ASP A 130 -12.83 13.00 9.48
CA ASP A 130 -13.65 12.45 10.57
C ASP A 130 -15.07 13.05 10.62
N ASP A 131 -15.26 14.27 10.11
CA ASP A 131 -16.53 14.98 10.04
C ASP A 131 -17.28 14.79 8.71
N ASP A 132 -16.83 13.86 7.84
CA ASP A 132 -17.49 13.58 6.56
C ASP A 132 -18.91 13.03 6.77
N PRO A 133 -19.96 13.70 6.26
CA PRO A 133 -21.34 13.30 6.48
C PRO A 133 -21.80 12.15 5.56
N LEU A 134 -21.04 11.83 4.51
CA LEU A 134 -21.44 10.88 3.47
C LEU A 134 -20.96 9.45 3.77
N LEU A 135 -19.79 9.31 4.40
CA LEU A 135 -19.22 8.02 4.73
C LEU A 135 -20.12 7.18 5.67
N PRO A 136 -20.75 7.76 6.71
CA PRO A 136 -21.73 7.02 7.53
C PRO A 136 -22.97 6.56 6.73
N GLN A 137 -23.40 7.34 5.73
CA GLN A 137 -24.52 6.97 4.85
C GLN A 137 -24.16 5.79 3.95
N VAL A 138 -22.92 5.74 3.46
CA VAL A 138 -22.39 4.59 2.71
C VAL A 138 -22.30 3.37 3.61
N ASP A 139 -21.83 3.52 4.84
CA ASP A 139 -21.74 2.43 5.81
C ASP A 139 -23.11 1.84 6.12
N GLU A 140 -24.12 2.69 6.30
CA GLU A 140 -25.51 2.27 6.47
C GLU A 140 -26.06 1.56 5.23
N PHE A 141 -25.84 2.14 4.04
CA PHE A 141 -26.26 1.54 2.78
C PHE A 141 -25.68 0.12 2.61
N LEU A 142 -24.37 -0.05 2.79
CA LEU A 142 -23.71 -1.35 2.63
C LEU A 142 -24.19 -2.38 3.66
N ARG A 143 -24.39 -1.96 4.92
CA ARG A 143 -24.92 -2.83 5.98
C ARG A 143 -26.34 -3.30 5.69
N ASN A 144 -27.11 -2.49 4.99
CA ASN A 144 -28.51 -2.78 4.66
C ASN A 144 -28.67 -3.65 3.40
N ILE A 145 -27.59 -4.01 2.69
CA ILE A 145 -27.66 -4.95 1.55
C ILE A 145 -27.77 -6.38 2.10
N PRO A 146 -28.90 -7.09 1.88
CA PRO A 146 -29.03 -8.48 2.29
C PRO A 146 -28.00 -9.39 1.64
N ASP A 147 -27.45 -10.36 2.39
CA ASP A 147 -26.43 -11.28 1.90
C ASP A 147 -26.85 -12.07 0.65
N ASN A 148 -28.14 -12.40 0.52
CA ASN A 148 -28.65 -13.15 -0.63
C ASN A 148 -28.70 -12.34 -1.94
N ILE A 149 -28.62 -11.01 -1.88
CA ILE A 149 -28.55 -10.14 -3.07
C ILE A 149 -27.21 -9.44 -3.22
N ARG A 150 -26.37 -9.45 -2.18
CA ARG A 150 -25.02 -8.88 -2.22
C ARG A 150 -24.16 -9.65 -3.22
N ARG A 151 -23.57 -8.92 -4.17
CA ARG A 151 -22.83 -9.51 -5.30
C ARG A 151 -21.31 -9.56 -5.09
N PHE A 152 -20.81 -8.96 -4.02
CA PHE A 152 -19.39 -8.94 -3.68
C PHE A 152 -19.16 -9.70 -2.36
N PRO A 153 -18.06 -10.44 -2.22
CA PRO A 153 -17.73 -11.17 -0.99
C PRO A 153 -17.30 -10.22 0.14
N ASP A 154 -17.29 -10.70 1.39
CA ASP A 154 -16.91 -9.88 2.56
C ASP A 154 -15.52 -9.27 2.45
N LYS A 155 -14.57 -10.00 1.88
CA LYS A 155 -13.21 -9.51 1.59
C LYS A 155 -13.16 -8.31 0.64
N HIS A 156 -14.27 -7.91 0.02
CA HIS A 156 -14.36 -6.72 -0.83
C HIS A 156 -15.21 -5.62 -0.19
N LEU A 157 -15.54 -5.71 1.09
CA LEU A 157 -16.31 -4.69 1.80
C LEU A 157 -15.58 -3.34 1.83
N SER A 158 -14.28 -3.31 2.15
CA SER A 158 -13.47 -2.08 2.15
C SER A 158 -13.43 -1.43 0.77
N LYS A 159 -13.30 -2.25 -0.28
CA LYS A 159 -13.40 -1.81 -1.68
C LYS A 159 -14.78 -1.24 -2.00
N ALA A 160 -15.87 -1.94 -1.65
CA ALA A 160 -17.22 -1.45 -1.86
C ALA A 160 -17.47 -0.12 -1.13
N ARG A 161 -16.96 0.02 0.10
CA ARG A 161 -17.07 1.19 0.96
C ARG A 161 -16.44 2.42 0.33
N ILE A 162 -15.13 2.40 0.09
CA ILE A 162 -14.44 3.60 -0.39
C ILE A 162 -14.86 3.97 -1.82
N HIS A 163 -15.17 3.00 -2.68
CA HIS A 163 -15.66 3.29 -4.03
C HIS A 163 -17.08 3.85 -4.04
N SER A 164 -17.98 3.36 -3.17
CA SER A 164 -19.33 3.91 -3.05
C SER A 164 -19.29 5.34 -2.52
N TRP A 165 -18.44 5.60 -1.52
CA TRP A 165 -18.20 6.95 -1.01
C TRP A 165 -17.63 7.87 -2.09
N LEU A 166 -16.67 7.39 -2.91
CA LEU A 166 -16.12 8.16 -4.01
C LEU A 166 -17.16 8.47 -5.10
N ALA A 167 -18.07 7.53 -5.38
CA ALA A 167 -19.09 7.67 -6.41
C ALA A 167 -20.11 8.77 -6.13
N ILE A 168 -20.31 9.13 -4.86
CA ILE A 168 -21.25 10.17 -4.41
C ILE A 168 -20.56 11.50 -4.09
N GLN A 169 -19.28 11.64 -4.42
CA GLN A 169 -18.57 12.92 -4.33
C GLN A 169 -19.01 13.90 -5.41
N LYS A 170 -18.60 15.17 -5.26
CA LYS A 170 -18.95 16.27 -6.17
C LYS A 170 -18.73 15.95 -7.66
N GLU A 171 -17.71 15.16 -7.98
CA GLU A 171 -17.45 14.66 -9.33
C GLU A 171 -17.50 13.11 -9.33
N PRO A 172 -18.68 12.53 -9.61
CA PRO A 172 -18.85 11.08 -9.68
C PRO A 172 -17.95 10.43 -10.74
N GLY A 173 -17.58 9.17 -10.52
CA GLY A 173 -16.83 8.35 -11.48
C GLY A 173 -15.33 8.63 -11.54
N LYS A 174 -14.78 9.44 -10.64
CA LYS A 174 -13.32 9.57 -10.48
C LYS A 174 -12.69 8.26 -10.00
N ARG A 175 -11.39 8.10 -10.29
CA ARG A 175 -10.57 7.00 -9.77
C ARG A 175 -10.01 7.36 -8.40
N LEU A 176 -9.79 6.38 -7.52
CA LEU A 176 -9.30 6.59 -6.16
C LEU A 176 -8.00 7.40 -6.11
N GLY A 177 -7.01 7.08 -6.96
CA GLY A 177 -5.77 7.86 -7.03
C GLY A 177 -6.01 9.35 -7.30
N THR A 178 -7.01 9.68 -8.13
CA THR A 178 -7.35 11.09 -8.43
C THR A 178 -8.14 11.77 -7.31
N ALA A 179 -8.75 11.01 -6.39
CA ALA A 179 -9.50 11.56 -5.25
C ALA A 179 -8.59 12.34 -4.28
N ILE A 180 -7.32 11.93 -4.16
CA ILE A 180 -6.28 12.65 -3.42
C ILE A 180 -6.03 14.02 -4.07
N THR A 181 -5.83 14.06 -5.38
CA THR A 181 -5.63 15.34 -6.10
C THR A 181 -6.89 16.20 -6.15
N ALA A 182 -8.07 15.58 -6.14
CA ALA A 182 -9.36 16.26 -6.06
C ALA A 182 -9.68 16.75 -4.64
N ARG A 183 -8.81 16.48 -3.65
CA ARG A 183 -8.94 16.86 -2.24
C ARG A 183 -10.18 16.28 -1.54
N TYR A 184 -10.69 15.15 -2.03
CA TYR A 184 -11.69 14.38 -1.30
C TYR A 184 -11.03 13.58 -0.18
N LEU A 185 -9.84 13.05 -0.45
CA LEU A 185 -9.00 12.39 0.55
C LEU A 185 -7.95 13.37 1.06
N ASP A 186 -7.90 13.56 2.38
CA ASP A 186 -6.94 14.44 3.02
C ASP A 186 -5.63 13.68 3.29
N ALA A 187 -4.72 13.76 2.33
CA ALA A 187 -3.38 13.22 2.47
C ALA A 187 -2.49 14.02 3.46
N SER A 188 -2.95 15.15 4.00
CA SER A 188 -2.18 15.92 4.99
C SER A 188 -2.35 15.40 6.42
N LEU A 189 -3.28 14.46 6.65
CA LEU A 189 -3.55 13.87 7.95
C LEU A 189 -2.33 13.12 8.52
N ASP A 190 -2.23 13.14 9.85
CA ASP A 190 -1.11 12.57 10.60
C ASP A 190 -0.95 11.06 10.38
N VAL A 191 -2.05 10.36 10.08
CA VAL A 191 -2.08 8.92 9.77
C VAL A 191 -1.24 8.56 8.53
N VAL A 192 -1.04 9.50 7.60
CA VAL A 192 -0.25 9.29 6.38
C VAL A 192 1.25 9.47 6.62
N LYS A 193 1.64 10.20 7.67
CA LYS A 193 3.04 10.57 7.94
C LYS A 193 3.99 9.37 8.06
N PRO A 194 3.66 8.25 8.75
CA PRO A 194 4.55 7.09 8.81
C PRO A 194 4.82 6.48 7.43
N PHE A 195 3.79 6.35 6.59
CA PHE A 195 3.92 5.83 5.23
C PHE A 195 4.85 6.70 4.38
N VAL A 196 4.63 8.02 4.39
CA VAL A 196 5.44 8.98 3.62
C VAL A 196 6.89 9.00 4.09
N LYS A 197 7.12 8.97 5.41
CA LYS A 197 8.47 8.91 5.97
C LYS A 197 9.20 7.64 5.56
N TRP A 198 8.53 6.49 5.66
CA TRP A 198 9.09 5.21 5.22
C TRP A 198 9.42 5.22 3.73
N LEU A 199 8.49 5.68 2.88
CA LEU A 199 8.67 5.72 1.43
C LEU A 199 9.87 6.58 1.03
N ARG A 200 10.04 7.74 1.70
CA ARG A 200 11.20 8.61 1.51
C ARG A 200 12.50 7.95 1.99
N ALA A 201 12.48 7.33 3.16
CA ALA A 201 13.66 6.68 3.73
C ALA A 201 14.16 5.49 2.90
N VAL A 202 13.25 4.69 2.34
CA VAL A 202 13.61 3.50 1.57
C VAL A 202 14.02 3.83 0.12
N LEU A 203 13.37 4.78 -0.55
CA LEU A 203 13.57 5.04 -1.98
C LEU A 203 14.28 6.36 -2.31
N VAL A 204 14.41 7.30 -1.37
CA VAL A 204 14.96 8.63 -1.65
C VAL A 204 16.25 8.88 -0.88
N ASP A 205 16.16 8.83 0.45
CA ASP A 205 17.24 9.15 1.40
C ASP A 205 18.32 8.07 1.39
#